data_AF-A0A3M3F204-F1
#
_entry.id   AF-A0A3M3F204-F1
#
_cell.length_a   1.000
_cell.length_b   1.000
_cell.length_c   1.000
_cell.angle_alpha   90.00
_cell.angle_beta   90.00
_cell.angle_gamma   90.00
#
_symmetry.space_group_name_H-M   'P 1'
#
loop_
_entity.id
_entity.type
_entity.pdbx_description
1 polymer ?
#
loop_
_entity_poly.entity_id
_entity_poly.type
_entity_poly.pdbx_seq_one_letter_code
_entity_poly.pdbx_strand_id
1 'polypeptide(L)'
;MIAAGVPSHDLPAQLESANLAKRLAPASNRYIEISDASHFSFLSMCKPGAQALLEEDVPGDGIICRDGNNGRPRGVIQQQITSLITEFLAQPSGSPEARAHRLTIDNPDACGREPAREERAHRVSRQAP
;
A
#
# COMPACT_ATOMS: atom_id res chain seq x y z
N MET A 1 1.99 1.86 1.65
CA MET A 1 3.39 1.58 1.28
C MET A 1 3.68 2.12 -0.10
N ILE A 2 4.73 2.92 -0.22
CA ILE A 2 5.25 3.43 -1.49
C ILE A 2 6.53 2.64 -1.78
N ALA A 3 6.73 2.17 -3.01
CA ALA A 3 7.85 1.32 -3.40
C ALA A 3 8.53 1.80 -4.69
N ALA A 4 9.84 1.53 -4.78
CA ALA A 4 10.60 1.67 -6.02
C ALA A 4 10.25 0.53 -6.99
N GLY A 5 10.08 0.85 -8.27
CA GLY A 5 9.82 -0.13 -9.33
C GLY A 5 11.03 -0.46 -10.20
N VAL A 6 12.12 0.31 -10.13
CA VAL A 6 13.35 0.01 -10.88
C VAL A 6 14.09 -1.14 -10.21
N PRO A 7 14.38 -2.24 -10.92
CA PRO A 7 15.12 -3.36 -10.35
C PRO A 7 16.54 -2.95 -9.92
N SER A 8 17.00 -3.52 -8.81
CA SER A 8 18.40 -3.47 -8.38
C SER A 8 18.90 -4.90 -8.16
N HIS A 9 20.15 -5.17 -8.53
CA HIS A 9 20.78 -6.46 -8.28
C HIS A 9 20.94 -6.72 -6.78
N ASP A 10 21.44 -5.71 -6.05
CA ASP A 10 21.75 -5.85 -4.62
C ASP A 10 20.50 -5.67 -3.74
N LEU A 11 19.47 -4.99 -4.26
CA LEU A 11 18.22 -4.70 -3.55
C LEU A 11 17.00 -5.01 -4.43
N PRO A 12 16.71 -6.29 -4.73
CA PRO A 12 15.62 -6.66 -5.64
C PRO A 12 14.26 -6.27 -5.09
N ALA A 13 13.53 -5.39 -5.80
CA ALA A 13 12.23 -4.87 -5.35
C ALA A 13 11.20 -5.97 -5.00
N GLN A 14 11.25 -7.11 -5.70
CA GLN A 14 10.38 -8.26 -5.49
C GLN A 14 10.59 -8.96 -4.14
N LEU A 15 11.80 -8.84 -3.56
CA LEU A 15 12.17 -9.41 -2.28
C LEU A 15 11.99 -8.41 -1.11
N GLU A 16 11.83 -7.13 -1.42
CA GLU A 16 11.69 -6.03 -0.46
C GLU A 16 10.22 -5.64 -0.24
N SER A 17 9.84 -4.41 -0.63
CA SER A 17 8.51 -3.85 -0.41
C SER A 17 7.41 -4.66 -1.07
N ALA A 18 7.66 -5.25 -2.25
CA ALA A 18 6.68 -6.10 -2.91
C ALA A 18 6.47 -7.43 -2.17
N ASN A 19 7.48 -7.96 -1.48
CA ASN A 19 7.32 -9.15 -0.64
C ASN A 19 6.48 -8.83 0.59
N LEU A 20 6.80 -7.73 1.26
CA LEU A 20 6.09 -7.27 2.44
C LEU A 20 4.62 -6.94 2.11
N ALA A 21 4.36 -6.26 0.99
CA ALA A 21 3.01 -5.92 0.55
C ALA A 21 2.08 -7.13 0.43
N LYS A 22 2.61 -8.29 -0.01
CA LYS A 22 1.85 -9.55 -0.12
C LYS A 22 1.44 -10.14 1.24
N ARG A 23 2.11 -9.74 2.33
CA ARG A 23 1.90 -10.26 3.68
C ARG A 23 1.06 -9.34 4.56
N LEU A 24 0.86 -8.09 4.13
CA LEU A 24 0.05 -7.11 4.85
C LEU A 24 -1.43 -7.24 4.46
N ALA A 25 -2.32 -7.05 5.43
CA ALA A 25 -3.76 -7.10 5.21
C ALA A 25 -4.19 -5.97 4.25
N PRO A 26 -4.91 -6.25 3.14
CA PRO A 26 -5.34 -5.23 2.19
C PRO A 26 -6.25 -4.15 2.82
N ALA A 27 -7.01 -4.51 3.85
CA ALA A 27 -7.92 -3.60 4.55
C ALA A 27 -7.21 -2.43 5.26
N SER A 28 -5.92 -2.57 5.57
CA SER A 28 -5.13 -1.55 6.27
C SER A 28 -3.85 -1.16 5.54
N ASN A 29 -3.63 -1.67 4.32
CA ASN A 29 -2.45 -1.39 3.53
C ASN A 29 -2.80 -1.10 2.06
N ARG A 30 -2.33 0.04 1.56
CA ARG A 30 -2.33 0.40 0.14
C ARG A 30 -0.91 0.34 -0.39
N TYR A 31 -0.63 -0.51 -1.37
CA TYR A 31 0.68 -0.59 -2.04
C TYR A 31 0.67 0.25 -3.32
N ILE A 32 1.66 1.11 -3.49
CA ILE A 32 1.86 1.95 -4.67
C ILE A 32 3.31 1.80 -5.10
N GLU A 33 3.53 1.31 -6.30
CA GLU A 33 4.85 1.25 -6.92
C GLU A 33 5.06 2.44 -7.85
N ILE A 34 6.21 3.09 -7.77
CA ILE A 34 6.63 4.13 -8.69
C ILE A 34 7.65 3.51 -9.66
N SER A 35 7.19 3.22 -10.87
CA SER A 35 7.92 2.39 -11.84
C SER A 35 9.28 2.95 -12.24
N ASP A 36 9.45 4.27 -12.22
CA ASP A 36 10.69 4.97 -12.58
C ASP A 36 11.54 5.39 -11.37
N ALA A 37 11.12 5.04 -10.14
CA ALA A 37 11.92 5.25 -8.93
C ALA A 37 12.90 4.10 -8.71
N SER A 38 14.18 4.44 -8.46
CA SER A 38 15.18 3.53 -7.91
C SER A 38 15.06 3.45 -6.39
N HIS A 39 15.77 2.49 -5.79
CA HIS A 39 15.88 2.40 -4.33
C HIS A 39 16.36 3.73 -3.70
N PHE A 40 17.19 4.49 -4.43
CA PHE A 40 17.78 5.74 -3.96
C PHE A 40 16.96 6.99 -4.27
N SER A 41 15.85 6.89 -5.01
CA SER A 41 15.00 8.05 -5.33
C SER A 41 14.37 8.71 -4.11
N PHE A 42 14.29 8.00 -2.98
CA PHE A 42 13.80 8.50 -1.70
C PHE A 42 14.84 9.32 -0.91
N LEU A 43 16.12 9.26 -1.30
CA LEU A 43 17.17 10.10 -0.75
C LEU A 43 17.06 11.53 -1.29
N SER A 44 17.76 12.47 -0.65
CA SER A 44 17.82 13.87 -1.10
C SER A 44 18.38 14.02 -2.53
N MET A 45 18.15 15.19 -3.13
CA MET A 45 18.76 15.56 -4.40
C MET A 45 20.28 15.52 -4.32
N CYS A 46 20.92 14.86 -5.27
CA CYS A 46 22.38 14.91 -5.39
C CYS A 46 22.83 16.33 -5.77
N LYS A 47 23.96 16.77 -5.20
CA LYS A 47 24.63 18.00 -5.62
C LYS A 47 25.22 17.84 -7.03
N PRO A 48 25.41 18.93 -7.80
CA PRO A 48 26.16 18.88 -9.04
C PRO A 48 27.53 18.22 -8.84
N GLY A 49 27.89 17.28 -9.73
CA GLY A 49 29.15 16.53 -9.65
C GLY A 49 29.19 15.35 -8.68
N ALA A 50 28.17 15.16 -7.82
CA ALA A 50 28.19 14.11 -6.81
C ALA A 50 28.32 12.69 -7.39
N GLN A 51 27.69 12.40 -8.54
CA GLN A 51 27.80 11.09 -9.17
C GLN A 51 29.24 10.73 -9.52
N ALA A 52 30.02 11.69 -10.05
CA ALA A 52 31.41 11.44 -10.42
C ALA A 52 32.28 11.23 -9.18
N LEU A 53 32.05 12.01 -8.12
CA LEU A 53 32.76 11.86 -6.85
C LEU A 53 32.48 10.50 -6.19
N LEU A 54 31.22 10.04 -6.22
CA LEU A 54 30.86 8.73 -5.69
C LEU A 54 31.50 7.60 -6.49
N GLU A 55 31.52 7.71 -7.81
CA GLU A 55 32.15 6.71 -8.68
C GLU A 55 33.68 6.67 -8.51
N GLU A 56 34.32 7.81 -8.22
CA GLU A 56 35.75 7.90 -7.93
C GLU A 56 36.10 7.27 -6.57
N ASP A 57 35.27 7.50 -5.54
CA ASP A 57 35.47 6.96 -4.20
C ASP A 57 35.20 5.44 -4.15
N VAL A 58 34.05 5.02 -4.67
CA VAL A 58 33.62 3.62 -4.75
C VAL A 58 32.99 3.34 -6.13
N PRO A 59 33.69 2.64 -7.04
CA PRO A 59 33.13 2.31 -8.34
C PRO A 59 31.79 1.57 -8.23
N GLY A 60 30.78 2.08 -8.94
CA GLY A 60 29.39 1.62 -8.88
C GLY A 60 28.45 2.52 -8.07
N ASP A 61 28.94 3.24 -7.05
CA ASP A 61 28.10 4.03 -6.13
C ASP A 61 27.49 5.27 -6.78
N GLY A 62 27.93 5.64 -7.99
CA GLY A 62 27.25 6.64 -8.80
C GLY A 62 25.76 6.32 -9.03
N ILE A 63 25.32 5.07 -8.84
CA ILE A 63 23.91 4.66 -8.91
C ILE A 63 23.02 5.38 -7.88
N ILE A 64 23.58 5.83 -6.75
CA ILE A 64 22.86 6.60 -5.72
C ILE A 64 22.26 7.88 -6.30
N CYS A 65 22.92 8.48 -7.30
CA CYS A 65 22.45 9.69 -7.98
C CYS A 65 21.67 9.41 -9.27
N ARG A 66 21.37 8.14 -9.58
CA ARG A 66 20.57 7.74 -10.74
C ARG A 66 19.20 7.20 -10.30
N ASP A 67 18.22 7.38 -11.16
CA ASP A 67 16.87 6.83 -11.02
C ASP A 67 16.60 5.86 -12.19
N GLY A 68 15.34 5.56 -12.53
CA GLY A 68 15.02 4.67 -13.64
C GLY A 68 15.63 5.12 -14.97
N ASN A 69 16.03 4.16 -15.81
CA ASN A 69 16.51 4.45 -17.16
C ASN A 69 15.42 5.19 -17.95
N ASN A 70 15.74 6.37 -18.47
CA ASN A 70 14.77 7.28 -19.10
C ASN A 70 13.59 7.67 -18.20
N GLY A 71 13.75 7.52 -16.88
CA GLY A 71 12.79 7.94 -15.87
C GLY A 71 12.69 9.45 -15.76
N ARG A 72 11.64 9.92 -15.07
CA ARG A 72 11.50 11.35 -14.79
C ARG A 72 12.64 11.82 -13.88
N PRO A 73 13.00 13.12 -13.89
CA PRO A 73 13.98 13.65 -12.94
C PRO A 73 13.56 13.37 -11.49
N ARG A 74 14.54 13.09 -10.60
CA ARG A 74 14.32 12.80 -9.17
C ARG A 74 13.33 13.74 -8.50
N GLY A 75 13.45 15.05 -8.75
CA GLY A 75 12.54 16.04 -8.16
C GLY A 75 11.06 15.81 -8.50
N VAL A 76 10.76 15.31 -9.70
CA VAL A 76 9.38 14.97 -10.12
C VAL A 76 8.89 13.71 -9.42
N ILE A 77 9.76 12.71 -9.27
CA ILE A 77 9.49 11.50 -8.49
C ILE A 77 9.21 11.86 -7.03
N GLN A 78 10.03 12.72 -6.43
CA GLN A 78 9.88 13.19 -5.05
C GLN A 78 8.61 14.03 -4.85
N GLN A 79 8.20 14.82 -5.83
CA GLN A 79 6.91 15.52 -5.79
C GLN A 79 5.75 14.54 -5.73
N GLN A 80 5.77 13.47 -6.54
CA GLN A 80 4.75 12.42 -6.47
C GLN A 80 4.75 11.73 -5.10
N ILE A 81 5.93 11.38 -4.56
CA ILE A 81 6.06 10.77 -3.23
C ILE A 81 5.46 11.71 -2.16
N THR A 82 5.79 13.00 -2.22
CA THR A 82 5.28 14.01 -1.28
C THR A 82 3.76 14.11 -1.34
N SER A 83 3.17 14.11 -2.55
CA SER A 83 1.72 14.11 -2.73
C SER A 83 1.07 12.88 -2.12
N LEU A 84 1.64 11.68 -2.36
CA LEU A 84 1.12 10.43 -1.80
C LEU A 84 1.18 10.39 -0.27
N ILE A 85 2.28 10.87 0.33
CA ILE A 85 2.42 10.95 1.78
C ILE A 85 1.44 11.97 2.35
N THR A 86 1.30 13.14 1.73
CA THR A 86 0.39 14.19 2.18
C THR A 86 -1.07 13.71 2.11
N GLU A 87 -1.46 13.04 1.03
CA GLU A 87 -2.78 12.41 0.89
C GLU A 87 -3.02 11.35 1.98
N PHE A 88 -2.01 10.55 2.31
CA PHE A 88 -2.10 9.57 3.39
C PHE A 88 -2.30 10.24 4.77
N LEU A 89 -1.51 11.26 5.08
CA LEU A 89 -1.54 11.94 6.38
C LEU A 89 -2.78 12.83 6.56
N ALA A 90 -3.36 13.33 5.47
CA ALA A 90 -4.60 14.11 5.52
C ALA A 90 -5.85 13.26 5.80
N GLN A 91 -5.75 11.92 5.69
CA GLN A 91 -6.86 11.05 6.02
C GLN A 91 -7.09 11.05 7.54
N PRO A 92 -8.34 11.16 8.00
CA PRO A 92 -8.64 11.02 9.41
C PRO A 92 -8.16 9.65 9.89
N SER A 93 -7.45 9.61 11.02
CA SER A 93 -6.95 8.38 11.63
C SER A 93 -8.14 7.51 12.05
N GLY A 94 -8.56 6.64 11.12
CA GLY A 94 -9.82 5.91 11.17
C GLY A 94 -10.65 6.20 9.92
N SER A 95 -10.25 5.62 8.79
CA SER A 95 -11.14 5.53 7.63
C SER A 95 -12.43 4.81 8.05
N PRO A 96 -13.60 5.12 7.43
CA PRO A 96 -14.85 4.40 7.71
C PRO A 96 -14.70 2.88 7.59
N GLU A 97 -13.84 2.41 6.69
CA GLU A 97 -13.50 0.99 6.51
C GLU A 97 -12.66 0.42 7.68
N ALA A 98 -11.65 1.15 8.17
CA ALA A 98 -10.90 0.74 9.35
C ALA A 98 -11.76 0.78 10.63
N ARG A 99 -12.72 1.71 10.71
CA ARG A 99 -13.67 1.82 11.82
C ARG A 99 -14.73 0.71 11.77
N ALA A 100 -15.21 0.36 10.59
CA ALA A 100 -16.13 -0.76 10.38
C ALA A 100 -15.48 -2.10 10.72
N HIS A 101 -14.21 -2.31 10.35
CA HIS A 101 -13.49 -3.53 10.69
C HIS A 101 -13.21 -3.65 12.20
N ARG A 102 -12.92 -2.53 12.87
CA ARG A 102 -12.78 -2.49 14.33
C ARG A 102 -14.10 -2.81 15.04
N LEU A 103 -15.22 -2.27 14.57
CA LEU A 103 -16.56 -2.60 15.09
C LEU A 103 -16.93 -4.08 14.93
N THR A 104 -16.44 -4.76 13.88
CA THR A 104 -16.63 -6.21 13.72
C THR A 104 -15.73 -7.06 14.61
N ILE A 105 -14.55 -6.57 15.00
CA ILE A 105 -13.62 -7.29 15.89
C ILE A 105 -13.99 -7.09 17.37
N ASP A 106 -14.45 -5.90 17.75
CA ASP A 106 -14.87 -5.57 19.12
C ASP A 106 -16.24 -6.19 19.51
N ASN A 107 -16.89 -6.94 18.62
CA ASN A 107 -18.14 -7.67 18.91
C ASN A 107 -18.13 -9.11 18.36
N PRO A 108 -17.36 -10.03 18.97
CA PRO A 108 -17.31 -11.44 18.55
C PRO A 108 -18.63 -12.20 18.80
N ASP A 109 -19.56 -11.65 19.60
CA ASP A 109 -20.84 -12.29 19.97
C ASP A 109 -21.99 -12.04 18.98
N ALA A 110 -21.73 -11.44 17.81
CA ALA A 110 -22.73 -11.35 16.75
C ALA A 110 -22.82 -12.62 15.88
N CYS A 111 -22.07 -13.67 16.18
CA CYS A 111 -22.30 -14.99 15.63
C CYS A 111 -23.34 -15.73 16.48
N GLY A 112 -24.63 -15.67 16.09
CA GLY A 112 -25.63 -16.64 16.59
C GLY A 112 -26.93 -16.09 17.18
N ARG A 113 -27.62 -15.15 16.51
CA ARG A 113 -29.07 -14.99 16.73
C ARG A 113 -29.83 -15.24 15.44
N GLU A 114 -30.29 -16.49 15.27
CA GLU A 114 -31.41 -16.81 14.37
C GLU A 114 -32.63 -15.94 14.77
N PRO A 115 -33.33 -15.30 13.81
CA PRO A 115 -34.60 -14.69 14.12
C PRO A 115 -35.59 -15.80 14.50
N ALA A 116 -36.26 -15.59 15.63
CA ALA A 116 -37.23 -16.51 16.20
C ALA A 116 -38.29 -16.93 15.15
N ARG A 117 -38.56 -18.24 15.10
CA ARG A 117 -39.74 -18.82 14.43
C ARG A 117 -41.00 -18.13 14.96
N GLU A 118 -41.70 -17.39 14.11
CA GLU A 118 -43.08 -17.01 14.39
C GLU A 118 -44.00 -18.20 14.09
N GLU A 119 -44.48 -18.79 15.17
CA GLU A 119 -45.43 -19.89 15.19
C GLU A 119 -46.82 -19.37 14.80
N ARG A 120 -47.25 -19.61 13.56
CA ARG A 120 -48.65 -19.40 13.14
C ARG A 120 -49.37 -20.74 13.01
N ALA A 121 -49.90 -21.22 14.13
CA ALA A 121 -50.85 -22.32 14.16
C ALA A 121 -52.27 -21.85 13.78
N HIS A 122 -53.08 -22.81 13.31
CA HIS A 122 -54.52 -22.75 12.95
C HIS A 122 -54.82 -22.27 11.51
N ARG A 123 -55.54 -23.00 10.64
CA ARG A 123 -56.41 -24.18 10.78
C ARG A 123 -56.72 -24.76 9.39
N VAL A 124 -56.79 -26.08 9.32
CA VAL A 124 -57.29 -26.94 8.21
C VAL A 124 -58.73 -26.60 7.81
N SER A 125 -59.03 -26.49 6.51
CA SER A 125 -60.15 -27.21 5.85
C SER A 125 -60.28 -26.92 4.34
N ARG A 126 -60.06 -27.98 3.55
CA ARG A 126 -60.95 -28.56 2.52
C ARG A 126 -61.37 -27.77 1.25
N GLN A 127 -61.12 -28.49 0.15
CA GLN A 127 -61.92 -28.71 -1.07
C GLN A 127 -61.79 -27.74 -2.27
N ALA A 128 -61.50 -28.37 -3.42
CA ALA A 128 -61.65 -27.89 -4.79
C ALA A 128 -63.13 -27.61 -5.15
N PRO A 129 -63.41 -26.99 -6.32
CA PRO A 129 -63.40 -27.70 -7.60
C PRO A 129 -62.56 -27.04 -8.70
#